data_AF-A0A967LYE2-F1
#
_entry.id   AF-A0A967LYE2-F1
#
_cell.length_a   1.000
_cell.length_b   1.000
_cell.length_c   1.000
_cell.angle_alpha   90.00
_cell.angle_beta   90.00
_cell.angle_gamma   90.00
#
_symmetry.space_group_name_H-M   'P 1'
#
loop_
_entity.id
_entity.type
_entity.pdbx_description
1 polymer ?
#
loop_
_entity_poly.entity_id
_entity_poly.type
_entity_poly.pdbx_seq_one_letter_code
_entity_poly.pdbx_strand_id
1 'polypeptide(L)' 'MQHQAVKEAREKMDKSLKNFDEEIMHIRTGRASTGLVDNIEVEAYGQKMRLNELATTSVPEA' A
#
# COMPACT_ATOMS: atom_id res chain seq x y z
N MET A 1 -12.50 20.39 26.91
CA MET A 1 -11.49 19.35 27.14
C MET A 1 -11.89 18.13 26.33
N GLN A 2 -11.30 17.90 25.16
CA GLN A 2 -11.51 16.63 24.45
C GLN A 2 -11.06 15.50 25.39
N HIS A 3 -11.93 14.54 25.66
CA HIS A 3 -11.57 13.36 26.45
C HIS A 3 -10.44 12.63 25.72
N GLN A 4 -9.29 12.44 26.38
CA GLN A 4 -8.11 11.76 25.83
C GLN A 4 -8.46 10.40 25.21
N ALA A 5 -9.39 9.66 25.84
CA ALA A 5 -9.91 8.39 25.33
C ALA A 5 -10.61 8.50 23.97
N VAL A 6 -11.32 9.61 23.69
CA VAL A 6 -11.98 9.84 22.40
C VAL A 6 -10.97 10.15 21.31
N LYS A 7 -9.90 10.89 21.64
CA LYS A 7 -8.81 11.17 20.70
C LYS A 7 -8.05 9.90 20.32
N GLU A 8 -7.69 9.08 21.30
CA GLU A 8 -7.01 7.80 21.06
C GLU A 8 -7.89 6.80 20.29
N ALA A 9 -9.19 6.75 20.59
CA ALA A 9 -10.13 5.92 19.83
C ALA A 9 -10.19 6.35 18.36
N ARG A 10 -10.23 7.66 18.09
CA ARG A 10 -10.25 8.21 16.73
C ARG A 10 -8.96 7.87 15.97
N GLU A 11 -7.79 8.06 16.58
CA GLU A 11 -6.51 7.71 15.97
C GLU A 11 -6.41 6.20 15.64
N LYS A 12 -6.95 5.34 16.51
CA LYS A 12 -7.02 3.89 16.23
C LYS A 12 -7.95 3.57 15.07
N MET A 13 -9.12 4.20 15.01
CA MET A 13 -10.07 4.02 13.91
C MET A 13 -9.48 4.48 12.57
N ASP A 14 -8.85 5.65 12.53
CA ASP A 14 -8.20 6.18 11.33
C ASP A 14 -7.07 5.25 10.86
N LYS A 15 -6.30 4.67 11.80
CA LYS A 15 -5.28 3.68 11.47
C LYS A 15 -5.88 2.39 10.89
N SER A 16 -6.98 1.89 11.45
CA SER A 16 -7.67 0.71 10.92
C SER A 16 -8.21 0.95 9.51
N LEU A 17 -8.79 2.12 9.25
CA LEU A 17 -9.25 2.49 7.91
C LEU A 17 -8.10 2.56 6.91
N LYS A 18 -6.98 3.18 7.30
CA LYS A 18 -5.79 3.26 6.46
C LYS A 18 -5.25 1.87 6.10
N ASN A 19 -5.16 0.97 7.07
CA ASN A 19 -4.72 -0.40 6.81
C ASN A 19 -5.68 -1.14 5.85
N PHE A 20 -6.99 -0.93 5.98
CA PHE A 20 -7.98 -1.53 5.10
C PHE A 20 -7.87 -1.02 3.66
N ASP A 21 -7.66 0.29 3.47
CA ASP A 21 -7.41 0.88 2.16
C ASP A 21 -6.14 0.31 1.53
N GLU A 22 -5.07 0.16 2.32
CA GLU A 22 -3.82 -0.49 1.90
C GLU A 22 -4.07 -1.94 1.45
N GLU A 23 -4.83 -2.74 2.20
CA GLU A 23 -5.15 -4.12 1.81
C GLU A 23 -5.95 -4.18 0.52
N ILE A 24 -6.95 -3.32 0.34
CA ILE A 24 -7.78 -3.29 -0.88
C ILE A 24 -6.95 -2.95 -2.12
N MET A 25 -5.94 -2.09 -2.02
CA MET A 25 -5.08 -1.76 -3.17
C MET A 25 -4.34 -2.96 -3.75
N HIS A 26 -4.10 -4.00 -2.94
CA HIS A 26 -3.43 -5.23 -3.35
C HIS A 26 -4.41 -6.27 -3.95
N ILE A 27 -5.72 -6.03 -3.85
CA ILE A 27 -6.72 -6.94 -4.40
C ILE A 27 -6.83 -6.72 -5.91
N ARG A 28 -6.69 -7.79 -6.68
CA ARG A 28 -6.86 -7.77 -8.14
C ARG A 28 -8.34 -7.57 -8.49
N THR A 29 -8.71 -6.37 -8.92
CA THR A 29 -10.09 -6.01 -9.29
C THR A 29 -10.34 -5.96 -10.80
N GLY A 30 -9.37 -6.37 -11.62
CA GLY A 30 -9.46 -6.38 -13.09
C GLY A 30 -9.08 -5.06 -13.76
N ARG A 31 -9.06 -3.95 -13.01
CA ARG A 31 -8.39 -2.71 -13.41
C ARG A 31 -6.91 -2.81 -13.06
N ALA A 32 -6.03 -2.29 -13.91
CA ALA A 32 -4.61 -2.28 -13.64
C ALA A 32 -4.30 -1.31 -12.49
N SER A 33 -3.73 -1.82 -11.39
CA SER A 33 -3.17 -1.00 -10.30
C SER A 33 -1.66 -1.25 -10.21
N THR A 34 -0.87 -0.19 -10.14
CA THR A 34 0.59 -0.29 -9.95
C THR A 34 0.94 -0.92 -8.60
N GLY A 35 0.12 -0.68 -7.58
CA GLY A 35 0.32 -1.23 -6.23
C GLY A 35 0.38 -2.76 -6.16
N LEU A 36 -0.16 -3.48 -7.15
CA LEU A 36 -0.09 -4.94 -7.21
C LEU A 36 1.34 -5.46 -7.45
N VAL A 37 2.17 -4.70 -8.17
CA VAL A 37 3.53 -5.10 -8.56
C VAL A 37 4.62 -4.44 -7.72
N ASP A 38 4.31 -3.35 -7.03
CA ASP A 38 5.27 -2.57 -6.24
C ASP A 38 5.89 -3.35 -5.07
N ASN A 39 5.18 -4.35 -4.53
CA ASN A 39 5.64 -5.21 -3.43
C ASN A 39 6.31 -6.52 -3.89
N ILE A 40 6.59 -6.68 -5.19
CA ILE A 40 7.27 -7.87 -5.69
C ILE A 40 8.78 -7.72 -5.43
N GLU A 41 9.34 -8.69 -4.70
CA GLU A 41 10.79 -8.83 -4.55
C GLU A 41 11.37 -9.53 -5.78
N VAL A 42 12.41 -8.94 -6.35
CA VAL A 42 13.16 -9.46 -7.49
C VAL A 42 14.63 -9.53 -7.12
N GLU A 43 15.31 -10.57 -7.59
CA GLU A 43 16.75 -10.71 -7.42
C GLU A 43 17.45 -9.84 -8.47
N ALA A 44 18.09 -8.77 -8.00
CA ALA A 44 18.84 -7.84 -8.83
C ALA A 44 20.21 -7.59 -8.19
N TYR A 45 21.26 -7.60 -9.00
CA TYR A 45 22.63 -7.36 -8.52
C TYR A 45 23.07 -8.28 -7.35
N GLY A 46 22.55 -9.52 -7.30
CA GLY A 46 22.89 -10.51 -6.27
C GLY A 46 22.20 -10.32 -4.92
N GLN A 47 21.19 -9.44 -4.84
CA GLN A 47 20.39 -9.22 -3.63
C GLN A 47 18.90 -9.12 -3.97
N LYS A 48 18.02 -9.41 -3.01
CA LYS A 48 16.57 -9.20 -3.15
C LYS A 48 16.26 -7.73 -3.00
N MET A 49 15.69 -7.12 -4.02
CA MET A 49 15.26 -5.72 -4.04
C MET A 49 13.80 -5.63 -4.45
N ARG A 50 13.11 -4.54 -4.09
CA ARG A 50 11.74 -4.34 -4.56
C ARG A 50 11.73 -3.88 -6.00
N LEU A 51 10.73 -4.32 -6.77
CA LEU A 51 10.61 -3.97 -8.18
C LEU A 51 10.50 -2.45 -8.42
N ASN A 52 9.85 -1.72 -7.51
CA ASN A 52 9.69 -0.26 -7.60
C ASN A 52 11.01 0.53 -7.42
N GLU A 53 12.04 -0.05 -6.79
CA GLU A 53 13.37 0.55 -6.65
C GLU A 53 14.20 0.37 -7.93
N LEU A 54 13.81 -0.57 -8.79
CA LEU A 54 14.49 -0.93 -10.03
C LEU A 54 13.82 -0.37 -11.27
N ALA A 55 12.51 -0.15 -11.23
CA ALA A 55 11.72 0.31 -12.37
C ALA A 55 10.53 1.18 -11.93
N THR A 56 10.16 2.14 -12.78
CA THR A 56 8.92 2.91 -12.62
C THR A 56 7.76 2.16 -13.27
N THR A 57 6.83 1.67 -12.44
CA THR A 57 5.58 1.05 -12.89
C THR A 57 4.57 2.14 -13.23
N SER A 58 4.03 2.11 -14.44
CA SER A 58 2.97 3.02 -14.86
C SER A 58 1.82 2.23 -15.48
N VAL A 59 0.60 2.69 -15.25
CA VAL A 59 -0.60 2.16 -15.89
C VAL A 59 -1.00 3.15 -16.99
N PRO A 60 -0.69 2.86 -18.27
CA PRO A 60 -0.94 3.80 -19.36
C PRO A 60 -2.42 4.03 -19.67
N GLU A 61 -3.32 3.11 -19.32
CA GLU A 61 -4.78 3.24 -19.49
C GLU A 61 -5.53 2.73 -18.25
N ALA A 62 -6.53 3.49 -17.77
CA ALA A 62 -7.32 3.22 -16.55
C ALA A 62 -8.76 2.77 -16.83
#